data_AF-W3WR68-F1
#
_entry.id   AF-W3WR68-F1
#
_cell.length_a   1.000
_cell.length_b   1.000
_cell.length_c   1.000
_cell.angle_alpha   90.00
_cell.angle_beta   90.00
_cell.angle_gamma   90.00
#
_symmetry.space_group_name_H-M   'P 1'
#
loop_
_entity.id
_entity.type
_entity.pdbx_description
1 polymer ?
#
loop_
_entity_poly.entity_id
_entity_poly.type
_entity_poly.pdbx_seq_one_letter_code
_entity_poly.pdbx_strand_id
1 'polypeptide(L)'
;MYLSFASVQAAALLLGVQAVFAQESFILYNATKLDITLGTECVDALSAAISCNSYVRTFLQLGWRGSLGDVAFTDSVCSGACSASLKGWFGDVTNRCQGKQLDKSAPNRLGGYLWAGFNETCVKDPRTKQYCNDIIANFSTVPDYKHMPRTELCHTCHIRRLALMQSSQYSIYNDYYKEVLQYVYATCGGSGPTNIPPPLTEVPTETPLYCVTGKHYTTTRKGETCESIANATSVSSAALYMGNQALIPDCRDINSGVNVCLPLTCQTYYVRPSDTCVSIETALELEFGQVRNFNQWINFDCSNLQVAAEFWGRSICVSPQGGTFTGTVPAPAPTTAPLGDGYTRNAVEPPAKKTVASGTTMNCGKWHVVASGDTCSAICIQEGIEAGLFRLVNPSLSTEACTASLKPDSALCVGPTYSWNLTVPATTTMSLDSGVFL
;
A
#
# COMPACT_ATOMS: atom_id res chain seq x y z
N MET A 1 -8.78 67.40 69.05
CA MET A 1 -9.32 68.26 67.97
C MET A 1 -8.48 67.98 66.74
N TYR A 2 -9.13 67.67 65.62
CA TYR A 2 -8.59 67.02 64.41
C TYR A 2 -7.29 67.63 63.85
N LEU A 3 -6.34 66.76 63.51
CA LEU A 3 -5.24 67.04 62.59
C LEU A 3 -5.62 66.45 61.23
N SER A 4 -5.78 67.30 60.22
CA SER A 4 -5.97 66.89 58.83
C SER A 4 -4.96 67.63 57.98
N PHE A 5 -3.92 66.93 57.54
CA PHE A 5 -3.02 67.39 56.48
C PHE A 5 -3.42 66.66 55.21
N ALA A 6 -3.93 67.41 54.23
CA ALA A 6 -4.19 66.93 52.90
C ALA A 6 -2.87 66.82 52.13
N SER A 7 -2.52 65.62 51.68
CA SER A 7 -1.45 65.37 50.72
C SER A 7 -2.04 64.70 49.48
N VAL A 8 -1.88 65.39 48.36
CA VAL A 8 -2.24 64.98 47.00
C VAL A 8 -1.55 63.65 46.66
N GLN A 9 -2.31 62.61 46.31
CA GLN A 9 -1.77 61.42 45.65
C GLN A 9 -2.37 61.29 44.25
N ALA A 10 -1.48 61.26 43.27
CA ALA A 10 -1.76 61.06 41.87
C ALA A 10 -2.36 59.67 41.63
N ALA A 11 -3.49 59.63 40.92
CA ALA A 11 -4.04 58.39 40.39
C ALA A 11 -3.21 57.96 39.17
N ALA A 12 -2.41 56.90 39.34
CA ALA A 12 -1.81 56.19 38.22
C ALA A 12 -2.88 55.27 37.61
N LEU A 13 -3.40 55.63 36.43
CA LEU A 13 -4.14 54.71 35.58
C LEU A 13 -3.17 53.62 35.10
N LEU A 14 -3.23 52.44 35.72
CA LEU A 14 -2.69 51.22 35.15
C LEU A 14 -3.62 50.76 34.02
N LEU A 15 -3.36 51.25 32.81
CA LEU A 15 -3.85 50.61 31.58
C LEU A 15 -3.18 49.23 31.51
N GLY A 16 -3.88 48.21 31.99
CA GLY A 16 -3.54 46.83 31.73
C GLY A 16 -3.57 46.60 30.22
N VAL A 17 -2.40 46.46 29.61
CA VAL A 17 -2.28 45.92 28.25
C VAL A 17 -2.74 44.47 28.35
N GLN A 18 -4.03 44.22 28.08
CA GLN A 18 -4.45 42.90 27.67
C GLN A 18 -3.73 42.63 26.35
N ALA A 19 -2.72 41.76 26.37
CA ALA A 19 -2.20 41.18 25.16
C ALA A 19 -3.38 40.46 24.48
N VAL A 20 -3.95 41.09 23.46
CA VAL A 20 -4.86 40.44 22.53
C VAL A 20 -3.99 39.47 21.75
N PHE A 21 -3.82 38.25 22.26
CA PHE A 21 -3.28 37.18 21.45
C PHE A 21 -4.22 37.02 20.26
N ALA A 22 -3.70 37.25 19.05
CA ALA A 22 -4.46 37.00 17.83
C ALA A 22 -5.01 35.57 17.89
N GLN A 23 -6.33 35.43 17.82
CA GLN A 23 -6.96 34.12 17.92
C GLN A 23 -6.63 33.34 16.65
N GLU A 24 -5.72 32.36 16.77
CA GLU A 24 -5.45 31.44 15.67
C GLU A 24 -6.74 30.70 15.31
N SER A 25 -7.02 30.66 14.01
CA SER A 25 -8.18 29.95 13.48
C SER A 25 -7.83 29.34 12.15
N PHE A 26 -8.55 28.28 11.82
CA PHE A 26 -8.26 27.52 10.63
C PHE A 26 -9.48 26.82 10.07
N ILE A 27 -9.55 26.66 8.74
CA ILE A 27 -10.62 25.91 8.07
C ILE A 27 -10.10 24.54 7.62
N LEU A 28 -11.00 23.56 7.56
CA LEU A 28 -10.71 22.22 7.02
C LEU A 28 -11.05 22.10 5.54
N TYR A 29 -12.16 22.70 5.13
CA TYR A 29 -12.65 22.63 3.78
C TYR A 29 -12.85 24.02 3.20
N ASN A 30 -12.51 24.19 1.93
CA ASN A 30 -12.83 25.40 1.20
C ASN A 30 -14.20 25.22 0.56
N ALA A 31 -15.16 26.09 0.90
CA ALA A 31 -16.54 26.04 0.39
C ALA A 31 -16.62 25.94 -1.14
N THR A 32 -15.72 26.61 -1.86
CA THR A 32 -15.69 26.61 -3.33
C THR A 32 -15.21 25.29 -3.97
N LYS A 33 -14.65 24.39 -3.15
CA LYS A 33 -14.14 23.07 -3.58
C LYS A 33 -15.06 21.92 -3.17
N LEU A 34 -16.10 22.20 -2.39
CA LEU A 34 -17.06 21.20 -1.94
C LEU A 34 -18.15 20.98 -3.00
N ASP A 35 -18.64 19.75 -3.09
CA ASP A 35 -19.72 19.39 -4.01
C ASP A 35 -21.02 20.12 -3.61
N ILE A 36 -21.65 20.77 -4.59
CA ILE A 36 -22.92 21.48 -4.41
C ILE A 36 -24.05 20.56 -3.95
N THR A 37 -23.96 19.23 -4.20
CA THR A 37 -24.97 18.24 -3.78
C THR A 37 -25.05 18.04 -2.26
N LEU A 38 -24.04 18.51 -1.51
CA LEU A 38 -24.05 18.53 -0.05
C LEU A 38 -25.13 19.48 0.51
N GLY A 39 -25.51 20.51 -0.25
CA GLY A 39 -26.41 21.56 0.19
C GLY A 39 -25.68 22.66 0.99
N THR A 40 -26.23 23.88 0.93
CA THR A 40 -25.60 25.09 1.50
C THR A 40 -25.35 24.95 3.00
N GLU A 41 -26.30 24.43 3.77
CA GLU A 41 -26.14 24.30 5.23
C GLU A 41 -24.98 23.38 5.63
N CYS A 42 -24.74 22.30 4.87
CA CYS A 42 -23.63 21.39 5.11
C CYS A 42 -22.30 22.02 4.67
N VAL A 43 -22.28 22.70 3.52
CA VAL A 43 -21.08 23.42 3.02
C VAL A 43 -20.65 24.51 3.99
N ASP A 44 -21.61 25.28 4.53
CA ASP A 44 -21.34 26.32 5.53
C ASP A 44 -20.78 25.72 6.82
N ALA A 45 -21.33 24.60 7.28
CA ALA A 45 -20.81 23.88 8.46
C ALA A 45 -19.38 23.36 8.24
N LEU A 46 -19.11 22.72 7.10
CA LEU A 46 -17.80 22.17 6.77
C LEU A 46 -16.72 23.25 6.62
N SER A 47 -17.09 24.40 6.07
CA SER A 47 -16.17 25.53 5.83
C SER A 47 -16.04 26.51 7.00
N ALA A 48 -16.75 26.26 8.11
CA ALA A 48 -16.65 27.08 9.31
C ALA A 48 -15.22 27.06 9.91
N ALA A 49 -14.79 28.22 10.41
CA ALA A 49 -13.49 28.36 11.06
C ALA A 49 -13.46 27.67 12.43
N ILE A 50 -12.38 26.93 12.67
CA ILE A 50 -12.05 26.28 13.94
C ILE A 50 -11.03 27.16 14.64
N SER A 51 -11.42 27.77 15.76
CA SER A 51 -10.60 28.65 16.57
C SER A 51 -9.73 27.85 17.54
N CYS A 52 -8.61 27.32 17.03
CA CYS A 52 -7.65 26.50 17.74
C CYS A 52 -6.22 26.88 17.35
N ASN A 53 -5.27 26.54 18.22
CA ASN A 53 -3.86 26.51 17.85
C ASN A 53 -3.68 25.66 16.58
N SER A 54 -2.93 26.18 15.61
CA SER A 54 -2.72 25.54 14.30
C SER A 54 -2.15 24.12 14.39
N TYR A 55 -1.44 23.77 15.47
CA TYR A 55 -0.93 22.43 15.72
C TYR A 55 -2.02 21.36 15.74
N VAL A 56 -3.25 21.70 16.15
CA VAL A 56 -4.39 20.77 16.16
C VAL A 56 -4.66 20.21 14.76
N ARG A 57 -4.33 20.93 13.67
CA ARG A 57 -4.43 20.42 12.29
C ARG A 57 -3.62 19.15 12.03
N THR A 58 -2.61 18.87 12.83
CA THR A 58 -1.84 17.62 12.71
C THR A 58 -2.66 16.39 13.13
N PHE A 59 -3.81 16.58 13.78
CA PHE A 59 -4.63 15.49 14.30
C PHE A 59 -5.63 14.92 13.29
N LEU A 60 -5.48 15.21 11.99
CA LEU A 60 -6.42 14.83 10.92
C LEU A 60 -6.39 13.35 10.52
N GLN A 61 -5.61 12.52 11.20
CA GLN A 61 -5.49 11.09 10.93
C GLN A 61 -5.71 10.27 12.19
N LEU A 62 -6.11 9.00 12.03
CA LEU A 62 -6.19 8.07 13.15
C LEU A 62 -4.81 7.93 13.82
N GLY A 63 -4.78 8.10 15.13
CA GLY A 63 -3.58 7.84 15.92
C GLY A 63 -3.68 8.43 17.32
N TRP A 64 -2.90 7.86 18.23
CA TRP A 64 -2.71 8.41 19.56
C TRP A 64 -1.76 9.61 19.51
N ARG A 65 -2.08 10.67 20.26
CA ARG A 65 -1.19 11.83 20.43
C ARG A 65 -0.38 11.66 21.70
N GLY A 66 0.96 11.66 21.59
CA GLY A 66 1.87 11.55 22.73
C GLY A 66 1.97 12.85 23.54
N SER A 67 3.02 12.95 24.37
CA SER A 67 3.38 14.19 25.04
C SER A 67 3.83 15.24 24.02
N LEU A 68 3.50 16.50 24.26
CA LEU A 68 4.03 17.62 23.46
C LEU A 68 5.34 18.19 24.03
N GLY A 69 5.80 17.69 25.18
CA GLY A 69 7.07 18.05 25.80
C GLY A 69 7.16 19.46 26.40
N ASP A 70 6.16 20.32 26.20
CA ASP A 70 6.11 21.68 26.71
C ASP A 70 4.71 22.01 27.23
N VAL A 71 4.63 22.37 28.52
CA VAL A 71 3.36 22.64 29.20
C VAL A 71 2.69 23.90 28.68
N ALA A 72 3.44 24.98 28.42
CA ALA A 72 2.88 26.24 27.94
C ALA A 72 2.32 26.08 26.51
N PHE A 73 3.02 25.32 25.67
CA PHE A 73 2.53 24.94 24.36
C PHE A 73 1.29 24.03 24.46
N THR A 74 1.30 23.05 25.36
CA THR A 74 0.15 22.16 25.58
C THR A 74 -1.07 22.94 26.10
N ASP A 75 -0.88 23.93 26.98
CA ASP A 75 -1.96 24.81 27.45
C ASP A 75 -2.54 25.66 26.29
N SER A 76 -1.69 26.13 25.36
CA SER A 76 -2.14 26.82 24.13
C SER A 76 -3.00 25.91 23.24
N VAL A 77 -2.55 24.67 23.02
CA VAL A 77 -3.30 23.66 22.27
C VAL A 77 -4.62 23.33 22.97
N CYS A 78 -4.59 23.13 24.28
CA CYS A 78 -5.70 22.67 25.11
C CYS A 78 -6.58 23.79 25.68
N SER A 79 -6.63 24.93 25.00
CA SER A 79 -7.43 26.07 25.44
C SER A 79 -8.93 25.75 25.44
N GLY A 80 -9.67 26.37 26.37
CA GLY A 80 -11.13 26.23 26.43
C GLY A 80 -11.84 26.74 25.17
N ALA A 81 -11.29 27.77 24.52
CA ALA A 81 -11.79 28.29 23.25
C ALA A 81 -11.67 27.25 22.13
N CYS A 82 -10.54 26.54 22.06
CA CYS A 82 -10.33 25.47 21.10
C CYS A 82 -11.29 24.30 21.35
N SER A 83 -11.45 23.89 22.61
CA SER A 83 -12.44 22.86 22.97
C SER A 83 -13.85 23.24 22.56
N ALA A 84 -14.29 24.48 22.84
CA ALA A 84 -15.61 24.93 22.45
C ALA A 84 -15.80 24.96 20.92
N SER A 85 -14.79 25.46 20.19
CA SER A 85 -14.85 25.59 18.74
C SER A 85 -14.86 24.25 18.02
N LEU A 86 -14.00 23.30 18.41
CA LEU A 86 -14.00 21.95 17.84
C LEU A 86 -15.32 21.21 18.14
N LYS A 87 -15.84 21.33 19.37
CA LYS A 87 -17.12 20.74 19.74
C LYS A 87 -18.26 21.27 18.88
N GLY A 88 -18.28 22.59 18.68
CA GLY A 88 -19.25 23.28 17.85
C GLY A 88 -19.17 22.82 16.41
N TRP A 89 -17.98 22.89 15.81
CA TRP A 89 -17.74 22.45 14.43
C TRP A 89 -18.18 20.99 14.23
N PHE A 90 -17.75 20.09 15.12
CA PHE A 90 -18.08 18.66 15.01
C PHE A 90 -19.59 18.42 15.14
N GLY A 91 -20.26 19.06 16.11
CA GLY A 91 -21.70 18.97 16.29
C GLY A 91 -22.48 19.52 15.09
N ASP A 92 -22.08 20.68 14.58
CA ASP A 92 -22.74 21.34 13.46
C ASP A 92 -22.63 20.51 12.17
N VAL A 93 -21.45 20.00 11.85
CA VAL A 93 -21.27 19.13 10.68
C VAL A 93 -22.03 17.82 10.85
N THR A 94 -22.02 17.23 12.05
CA THR A 94 -22.79 15.99 12.33
C THR A 94 -24.27 16.17 12.05
N ASN A 95 -24.84 17.31 12.46
CA ASN A 95 -26.27 17.59 12.33
C ASN A 95 -26.63 18.05 10.91
N ARG A 96 -25.92 19.04 10.36
CA ARG A 96 -26.25 19.69 9.08
C ARG A 96 -25.87 18.86 7.86
N CYS A 97 -24.95 17.91 8.02
CA CYS A 97 -24.55 16.98 6.95
C CYS A 97 -25.09 15.56 7.15
N GLN A 98 -26.13 15.37 7.97
CA GLN A 98 -26.67 14.05 8.24
C GLN A 98 -27.10 13.34 6.94
N GLY A 99 -26.67 12.09 6.77
CA GLY A 99 -26.97 11.27 5.58
C GLY A 99 -26.21 11.67 4.31
N LYS A 100 -25.35 12.69 4.37
CA LYS A 100 -24.46 13.07 3.26
C LYS A 100 -23.16 12.30 3.33
N GLN A 101 -22.45 12.21 2.20
CA GLN A 101 -21.10 11.65 2.12
C GLN A 101 -20.16 12.65 1.48
N LEU A 102 -18.93 12.68 1.99
CA LEU A 102 -17.79 13.41 1.44
C LEU A 102 -16.67 12.40 1.24
N ASP A 103 -16.21 12.22 0.00
CA ASP A 103 -15.20 11.21 -0.37
C ASP A 103 -15.53 9.78 0.14
N LYS A 104 -16.80 9.37 -0.01
CA LYS A 104 -17.34 8.08 0.46
C LYS A 104 -17.28 7.88 2.00
N SER A 105 -17.18 8.97 2.76
CA SER A 105 -17.13 8.95 4.23
C SER A 105 -18.12 9.95 4.84
N ALA A 106 -18.42 9.79 6.13
CA ALA A 106 -19.13 10.78 6.91
C ALA A 106 -18.40 12.15 6.87
N PRO A 107 -19.08 13.27 6.57
CA PRO A 107 -18.46 14.59 6.44
C PRO A 107 -17.78 15.10 7.73
N ASN A 108 -18.22 14.64 8.90
CA ASN A 108 -17.63 14.97 10.20
C ASN A 108 -16.35 14.17 10.53
N ARG A 109 -15.88 13.27 9.65
CA ARG A 109 -14.73 12.37 9.89
C ARG A 109 -13.49 13.11 10.37
N LEU A 110 -13.04 14.14 9.64
CA LEU A 110 -11.83 14.86 9.98
C LEU A 110 -11.97 15.63 11.30
N GLY A 111 -13.08 16.31 11.54
CA GLY A 111 -13.28 16.99 12.82
C GLY A 111 -13.43 16.02 14.00
N GLY A 112 -13.94 14.81 13.75
CA GLY A 112 -13.96 13.76 14.77
C GLY A 112 -12.55 13.31 15.16
N TYR A 113 -11.62 13.19 14.20
CA TYR A 113 -10.20 12.93 14.49
C TYR A 113 -9.56 14.06 15.29
N LEU A 114 -9.84 15.31 14.92
CA LEU A 114 -9.38 16.47 15.70
C LEU A 114 -9.91 16.44 17.12
N TRP A 115 -11.20 16.17 17.29
CA TRP A 115 -11.87 16.15 18.59
C TRP A 115 -11.35 15.03 19.50
N ALA A 116 -11.20 13.82 18.95
CA ALA A 116 -10.62 12.68 19.66
C ALA A 116 -9.16 12.98 20.07
N GLY A 117 -8.33 13.43 19.12
CA GLY A 117 -6.93 13.77 19.38
C GLY A 117 -6.78 14.90 20.40
N PHE A 118 -7.65 15.92 20.36
CA PHE A 118 -7.70 16.98 21.37
C PHE A 118 -8.02 16.42 22.76
N ASN A 119 -9.09 15.63 22.90
CA ASN A 119 -9.48 15.07 24.20
C ASN A 119 -8.41 14.15 24.79
N GLU A 120 -7.74 13.38 23.94
CA GLU A 120 -6.59 12.53 24.32
C GLU A 120 -5.40 13.36 24.79
N THR A 121 -5.06 14.44 24.06
CA THR A 121 -3.91 15.31 24.38
C THR A 121 -4.14 16.11 25.66
N CYS A 122 -5.36 16.58 25.87
CA CYS A 122 -5.68 17.57 26.89
C CYS A 122 -6.12 17.01 28.23
N VAL A 123 -6.11 15.67 28.39
CA VAL A 123 -6.47 15.03 29.64
C VAL A 123 -5.38 15.25 30.70
N LYS A 124 -5.78 15.77 31.87
CA LYS A 124 -4.91 15.98 33.02
C LYS A 124 -5.19 14.96 34.12
N ASP A 125 -4.14 14.58 34.85
CA ASP A 125 -4.27 13.77 36.05
C ASP A 125 -5.07 14.56 37.10
N PRO A 126 -6.16 14.01 37.67
CA PRO A 126 -6.99 14.75 38.59
C PRO A 126 -6.27 15.15 39.88
N ARG A 127 -5.19 14.43 40.26
CA ARG A 127 -4.43 14.68 41.49
C ARG A 127 -3.32 15.71 41.26
N THR A 128 -2.42 15.46 40.32
CA THR A 128 -1.24 16.32 40.09
C THR A 128 -1.52 17.51 39.16
N LYS A 129 -2.64 17.47 38.42
CA LYS A 129 -2.97 18.43 37.35
C LYS A 129 -1.97 18.46 36.19
N GLN A 130 -1.02 17.53 36.14
CA GLN A 130 -0.12 17.38 35.00
C GLN A 130 -0.85 16.72 33.83
N TYR A 131 -0.39 17.00 32.60
CA TYR A 131 -0.91 16.33 31.42
C TYR A 131 -0.59 14.83 31.49
N CYS A 132 -1.59 14.02 31.21
CA CYS A 132 -1.44 12.57 31.29
C CYS A 132 -0.43 12.04 30.29
N ASN A 133 -0.30 12.69 29.13
CA ASN A 133 0.67 12.30 28.13
C ASN A 133 2.11 12.51 28.58
N ASP A 134 2.37 13.58 29.35
CA ASP A 134 3.70 13.85 29.93
C ASP A 134 4.03 12.82 31.02
N ILE A 135 3.03 12.42 31.82
CA ILE A 135 3.20 11.34 32.81
C ILE A 135 3.50 10.00 32.12
N ILE A 136 2.71 9.64 31.10
CA ILE A 136 2.85 8.38 30.36
C ILE A 136 4.17 8.34 29.59
N ALA A 137 4.67 9.48 29.10
CA ALA A 137 5.95 9.56 28.41
C ALA A 137 7.14 9.16 29.31
N ASN A 138 6.98 9.26 30.63
CA ASN A 138 7.99 8.85 31.62
C ASN A 138 7.84 7.41 32.11
N PHE A 139 6.91 6.63 31.55
CA PHE A 139 6.75 5.23 31.92
C PHE A 139 7.91 4.38 31.41
N SER A 140 8.11 3.25 32.09
CA SER A 140 9.17 2.30 31.78
C SER A 140 8.97 1.69 30.39
N THR A 141 10.05 1.62 29.60
CA THR A 141 10.02 0.90 28.31
C THR A 141 10.06 -0.60 28.58
N VAL A 142 9.01 -1.31 28.17
CA VAL A 142 8.86 -2.76 28.39
C VAL A 142 8.47 -3.49 27.09
N PRO A 143 8.69 -4.81 26.97
CA PRO A 143 8.39 -5.56 25.74
C PRO A 143 6.90 -5.58 25.38
N ASP A 144 6.02 -5.66 26.40
CA ASP A 144 4.57 -5.62 26.23
C ASP A 144 3.86 -5.10 27.50
N TYR A 145 2.55 -4.85 27.36
CA TYR A 145 1.71 -4.30 28.42
C TYR A 145 1.59 -5.19 29.68
N LYS A 146 1.89 -6.50 29.60
CA LYS A 146 1.84 -7.42 30.75
C LYS A 146 3.08 -7.27 31.64
N HIS A 147 4.18 -6.77 31.09
CA HIS A 147 5.43 -6.51 31.80
C HIS A 147 5.51 -5.10 32.41
N MET A 148 4.50 -4.24 32.18
CA MET A 148 4.47 -2.90 32.76
C MET A 148 4.43 -2.98 34.31
N PRO A 149 5.21 -2.14 35.02
CA PRO A 149 5.09 -2.01 36.46
C PRO A 149 3.64 -1.71 36.87
N ARG A 150 3.15 -2.37 37.92
CA ARG A 150 1.75 -2.23 38.38
C ARG A 150 1.38 -0.77 38.66
N THR A 151 2.32 0.05 39.12
CA THR A 151 2.15 1.49 39.38
C THR A 151 1.89 2.31 38.11
N GLU A 152 2.44 1.89 36.97
CA GLU A 152 2.26 2.54 35.66
C GLU A 152 1.04 1.96 34.94
N LEU A 153 0.89 0.63 34.93
CA LEU A 153 -0.26 -0.08 34.36
C LEU A 153 -1.57 0.41 34.97
N CYS A 154 -1.61 0.55 36.29
CA CYS A 154 -2.80 1.00 37.03
C CYS A 154 -2.83 2.51 37.24
N HIS A 155 -1.93 3.28 36.61
CA HIS A 155 -1.93 4.73 36.75
C HIS A 155 -3.20 5.32 36.13
N THR A 156 -3.82 6.31 36.79
CA THR A 156 -5.08 6.93 36.35
C THR A 156 -5.00 7.45 34.91
N CYS A 157 -3.88 8.03 34.52
CA CYS A 157 -3.65 8.50 33.15
C CYS A 157 -3.64 7.38 32.10
N HIS A 158 -3.06 6.21 32.42
CA HIS A 158 -3.04 5.08 31.50
C HIS A 158 -4.45 4.53 31.26
N ILE A 159 -5.20 4.35 32.35
CA ILE A 159 -6.58 3.89 32.32
C ILE A 159 -7.47 4.88 31.55
N ARG A 160 -7.36 6.18 31.84
CA ARG A 160 -8.13 7.23 31.16
C ARG A 160 -7.79 7.32 29.68
N ARG A 161 -6.52 7.17 29.29
CA ARG A 161 -6.11 7.11 27.89
C ARG A 161 -6.89 6.02 27.15
N LEU A 162 -6.84 4.78 27.65
CA LEU A 162 -7.49 3.65 26.99
C LEU A 162 -9.01 3.82 26.95
N ALA A 163 -9.62 4.33 28.03
CA ALA A 163 -11.05 4.62 28.09
C ALA A 163 -11.47 5.74 27.12
N LEU A 164 -10.65 6.80 26.96
CA LEU A 164 -10.91 7.87 25.99
C LEU A 164 -10.85 7.34 24.56
N MET A 165 -9.83 6.53 24.25
CA MET A 165 -9.73 5.85 22.97
C MET A 165 -10.98 5.00 22.72
N GLN A 166 -11.37 4.15 23.68
CA GLN A 166 -12.56 3.31 23.56
C GLN A 166 -13.85 4.11 23.36
N SER A 167 -13.97 5.30 23.97
CA SER A 167 -15.18 6.12 23.92
C SER A 167 -15.47 6.77 22.56
N SER A 168 -14.52 6.72 21.62
CA SER A 168 -14.61 7.44 20.35
C SER A 168 -14.33 6.52 19.16
N GLN A 169 -15.29 6.43 18.25
CA GLN A 169 -15.11 5.81 16.92
C GLN A 169 -14.08 6.55 16.03
N TYR A 170 -13.62 7.73 16.46
CA TYR A 170 -12.58 8.51 15.78
C TYR A 170 -11.19 8.30 16.39
N SER A 171 -11.04 7.37 17.34
CA SER A 171 -9.73 7.00 17.89
C SER A 171 -9.15 5.78 17.15
N ILE A 172 -7.89 5.45 17.43
CA ILE A 172 -7.21 4.25 16.91
C ILE A 172 -7.54 2.97 17.73
N TYR A 173 -8.58 2.98 18.56
CA TYR A 173 -8.94 1.82 19.39
C TYR A 173 -9.32 0.61 18.54
N ASN A 174 -8.54 -0.47 18.66
CA ASN A 174 -8.62 -1.70 17.87
C ASN A 174 -8.49 -2.93 18.78
N ASP A 175 -8.38 -4.14 18.20
CA ASP A 175 -8.29 -5.39 18.98
C ASP A 175 -7.14 -5.38 19.98
N TYR A 176 -5.97 -4.84 19.61
CA TYR A 176 -4.86 -4.68 20.52
C TYR A 176 -5.24 -3.83 21.74
N TYR A 177 -5.75 -2.61 21.53
CA TYR A 177 -6.14 -1.74 22.65
C TYR A 177 -7.30 -2.29 23.48
N LYS A 178 -8.19 -3.08 22.86
CA LYS A 178 -9.24 -3.81 23.56
C LYS A 178 -8.67 -4.84 24.52
N GLU A 179 -7.72 -5.66 24.07
CA GLU A 179 -7.03 -6.62 24.95
C GLU A 179 -6.31 -5.91 26.10
N VAL A 180 -5.61 -4.80 25.81
CA VAL A 180 -4.93 -4.01 26.84
C VAL A 180 -5.93 -3.46 27.87
N LEU A 181 -7.03 -2.85 27.42
CA LEU A 181 -8.03 -2.27 28.34
C LEU A 181 -8.70 -3.34 29.19
N GLN A 182 -9.02 -4.50 28.63
CA GLN A 182 -9.57 -5.64 29.37
C GLN A 182 -8.58 -6.14 30.42
N TYR A 183 -7.31 -6.29 30.06
CA TYR A 183 -6.26 -6.68 30.99
C TYR A 183 -6.07 -5.67 32.12
N VAL A 184 -6.06 -4.38 31.81
CA VAL A 184 -5.96 -3.29 32.79
C VAL A 184 -7.16 -3.28 33.73
N TYR A 185 -8.38 -3.41 33.23
CA TYR A 185 -9.58 -3.48 34.07
C TYR A 185 -9.56 -4.69 35.01
N ALA A 186 -9.20 -5.86 34.50
CA ALA A 186 -9.08 -7.08 35.31
C ALA A 186 -7.99 -6.96 36.40
N THR A 187 -6.86 -6.33 36.08
CA THR A 187 -5.69 -6.27 36.99
C THR A 187 -5.78 -5.13 38.01
N CYS A 188 -6.33 -3.99 37.58
CA CYS A 188 -6.32 -2.73 38.34
C CYS A 188 -7.67 -2.39 38.98
N GLY A 189 -8.73 -3.16 38.71
CA GLY A 189 -10.06 -2.94 39.30
C GLY A 189 -10.89 -1.85 38.62
N GLY A 190 -10.83 -1.78 37.28
CA GLY A 190 -11.61 -0.83 36.47
C GLY A 190 -12.91 -1.43 35.92
N SER A 191 -13.87 -0.56 35.61
CA SER A 191 -15.15 -0.95 35.00
C SER A 191 -15.49 0.01 33.85
N GLY A 192 -15.93 -0.52 32.72
CA GLY A 192 -16.36 0.28 31.58
C GLY A 192 -16.51 -0.56 30.32
N PRO A 193 -17.05 0.02 29.24
CA PRO A 193 -17.10 -0.64 27.95
C PRO A 193 -15.68 -0.92 27.41
N THR A 194 -15.51 -2.07 26.77
CA THR A 194 -14.26 -2.49 26.12
C THR A 194 -14.45 -2.82 24.65
N ASN A 195 -15.70 -2.86 24.18
CA ASN A 195 -16.03 -3.17 22.80
C ASN A 195 -15.48 -2.09 21.86
N ILE A 196 -15.04 -2.51 20.68
CA ILE A 196 -14.59 -1.59 19.63
C ILE A 196 -15.83 -0.83 19.14
N PRO A 197 -15.81 0.53 19.10
CA PRO A 197 -16.89 1.31 18.54
C PRO A 197 -17.16 0.93 17.07
N PRO A 198 -18.40 1.09 16.58
CA PRO A 198 -18.69 0.89 15.17
C PRO A 198 -17.77 1.73 14.27
N PRO A 199 -17.38 1.23 13.08
CA PRO A 199 -16.54 1.98 12.17
C PRO A 199 -17.25 3.23 11.63
N LEU A 200 -16.48 4.29 11.36
CA LEU A 200 -16.95 5.60 10.86
C LEU A 200 -17.65 5.55 9.50
N THR A 201 -17.36 4.50 8.75
CA THR A 201 -17.97 4.20 7.47
C THR A 201 -18.50 2.79 7.63
N GLU A 202 -19.76 2.57 7.26
CA GLU A 202 -20.18 1.23 6.89
C GLU A 202 -19.30 0.86 5.70
N VAL A 203 -18.23 0.10 5.96
CA VAL A 203 -17.55 -0.62 4.89
C VAL A 203 -18.68 -1.37 4.20
N PRO A 204 -18.96 -1.12 2.90
CA PRO A 204 -19.97 -1.89 2.20
C PRO A 204 -19.68 -3.34 2.53
N THR A 205 -20.65 -4.05 3.13
CA THR A 205 -20.50 -5.44 3.55
C THR A 205 -19.68 -6.12 2.49
N GLU A 206 -18.43 -6.47 2.81
CA GLU A 206 -17.50 -6.95 1.79
C GLU A 206 -18.25 -8.03 1.04
N THR A 207 -18.49 -7.79 -0.25
CA THR A 207 -19.16 -8.77 -1.09
C THR A 207 -18.41 -10.07 -0.84
N PRO A 208 -19.08 -11.16 -0.41
CA PRO A 208 -18.38 -12.37 -0.02
C PRO A 208 -17.35 -12.68 -1.08
N LEU A 209 -16.07 -12.76 -0.66
CA LEU A 209 -14.94 -12.90 -1.57
C LEU A 209 -15.30 -13.92 -2.63
N TYR A 210 -15.45 -13.46 -3.88
CA TYR A 210 -16.00 -14.28 -4.94
C TYR A 210 -15.02 -15.43 -5.21
N CYS A 211 -15.42 -16.62 -4.79
CA CYS A 211 -14.62 -17.81 -4.98
C CYS A 211 -15.01 -18.49 -6.30
N VAL A 212 -14.24 -18.22 -7.36
CA VAL A 212 -14.47 -18.77 -8.72
C VAL A 212 -14.72 -20.27 -8.70
N THR A 213 -14.00 -21.02 -7.88
CA THR A 213 -14.08 -22.47 -7.80
C THR A 213 -15.21 -22.97 -6.89
N GLY A 214 -15.74 -22.10 -6.02
CA GLY A 214 -16.62 -22.46 -4.90
C GLY A 214 -15.96 -23.34 -3.82
N LYS A 215 -14.69 -23.70 -3.98
CA LYS A 215 -13.96 -24.59 -3.05
C LYS A 215 -13.21 -23.77 -2.03
N HIS A 216 -13.25 -24.24 -0.78
CA HIS A 216 -12.61 -23.54 0.33
C HIS A 216 -11.77 -24.51 1.17
N TYR A 217 -10.78 -23.94 1.86
CA TYR A 217 -9.97 -24.62 2.86
C TYR A 217 -10.07 -23.84 4.17
N THR A 218 -10.40 -24.51 5.27
CA THR A 218 -10.44 -23.89 6.59
C THR A 218 -9.18 -24.28 7.36
N THR A 219 -8.39 -23.30 7.79
CA THR A 219 -7.24 -23.56 8.65
C THR A 219 -7.71 -24.11 10.00
N THR A 220 -7.04 -25.15 10.47
CA THR A 220 -7.40 -25.90 11.68
C THR A 220 -6.43 -25.69 12.82
N ARG A 221 -5.23 -25.17 12.55
CA ARG A 221 -4.18 -24.94 13.56
C ARG A 221 -3.40 -23.66 13.28
N LYS A 222 -2.77 -23.14 14.32
CA LYS A 222 -1.82 -22.02 14.22
C LYS A 222 -0.53 -22.49 13.54
N GLY A 223 0.08 -21.66 12.69
CA GLY A 223 1.30 -21.98 11.95
C GLY A 223 1.07 -22.70 10.61
N GLU A 224 -0.16 -22.79 10.13
CA GLU A 224 -0.39 -23.17 8.73
C GLU A 224 0.09 -22.05 7.81
N THR A 225 0.64 -22.42 6.66
CA THR A 225 1.20 -21.49 5.68
C THR A 225 0.51 -21.64 4.34
N CYS A 226 0.64 -20.63 3.48
CA CYS A 226 0.21 -20.74 2.08
C CYS A 226 0.86 -21.96 1.40
N GLU A 227 2.12 -22.27 1.75
CA GLU A 227 2.83 -23.45 1.26
C GLU A 227 2.20 -24.76 1.72
N SER A 228 1.86 -24.90 3.01
CA SER A 228 1.25 -26.14 3.51
C SER A 228 -0.13 -26.39 2.90
N ILE A 229 -0.90 -25.32 2.68
CA ILE A 229 -2.22 -25.41 2.05
C ILE A 229 -2.06 -25.75 0.56
N ALA A 230 -1.14 -25.09 -0.14
CA ALA A 230 -0.84 -25.36 -1.54
C ALA A 230 -0.47 -26.82 -1.79
N ASN A 231 0.43 -27.36 -0.96
CA ASN A 231 0.83 -28.76 -1.03
C ASN A 231 -0.33 -29.73 -0.75
N ALA A 232 -1.24 -29.38 0.17
CA ALA A 232 -2.41 -30.20 0.48
C ALA A 232 -3.52 -30.14 -0.59
N THR A 233 -3.51 -29.12 -1.46
CA THR A 233 -4.65 -28.82 -2.36
C THR A 233 -4.28 -28.70 -3.83
N SER A 234 -3.01 -28.89 -4.20
CA SER A 234 -2.52 -28.82 -5.58
C SER A 234 -2.82 -27.48 -6.27
N VAL A 235 -2.51 -26.40 -5.57
CA VAL A 235 -2.61 -25.03 -6.07
C VAL A 235 -1.27 -24.30 -5.93
N SER A 236 -1.10 -23.16 -6.61
CA SER A 236 0.03 -22.27 -6.37
C SER A 236 -0.13 -21.51 -5.04
N SER A 237 0.92 -21.46 -4.23
CA SER A 237 0.92 -20.73 -2.95
C SER A 237 0.71 -19.23 -3.15
N ALA A 238 1.30 -18.67 -4.23
CA ALA A 238 1.12 -17.27 -4.60
C ALA A 238 -0.31 -16.98 -5.08
N ALA A 239 -0.91 -17.86 -5.89
CA ALA A 239 -2.29 -17.70 -6.33
C ALA A 239 -3.27 -17.78 -5.15
N LEU A 240 -2.99 -18.66 -4.18
CA LEU A 240 -3.76 -18.77 -2.94
C LEU A 240 -3.71 -17.45 -2.16
N TYR A 241 -2.53 -16.86 -1.97
CA TYR A 241 -2.40 -15.55 -1.32
C TYR A 241 -3.15 -14.45 -2.06
N MET A 242 -2.89 -14.31 -3.37
CA MET A 242 -3.46 -13.24 -4.21
C MET A 242 -4.98 -13.28 -4.23
N GLY A 243 -5.58 -14.47 -4.20
CA GLY A 243 -7.03 -14.64 -4.12
C GLY A 243 -7.63 -14.40 -2.73
N ASN A 244 -6.81 -14.24 -1.68
CA ASN A 244 -7.26 -14.22 -0.28
C ASN A 244 -6.55 -13.14 0.58
N GLN A 245 -6.03 -12.07 -0.04
CA GLN A 245 -5.20 -11.07 0.67
C GLN A 245 -5.92 -10.39 1.86
N ALA A 246 -7.25 -10.23 1.78
CA ALA A 246 -8.02 -9.68 2.89
C ALA A 246 -8.11 -10.63 4.10
N LEU A 247 -7.98 -11.94 3.87
CA LEU A 247 -8.09 -12.98 4.90
C LEU A 247 -6.73 -13.46 5.40
N ILE A 248 -5.66 -13.28 4.60
CA ILE A 248 -4.31 -13.76 4.88
C ILE A 248 -3.36 -12.55 4.99
N PRO A 249 -3.13 -12.03 6.21
CA PRO A 249 -2.15 -10.94 6.41
C PRO A 249 -0.70 -11.38 6.20
N ASP A 250 -0.37 -12.63 6.54
CA ASP A 250 0.96 -13.22 6.36
C ASP A 250 0.84 -14.69 5.93
N CYS A 251 1.44 -15.03 4.79
CA CYS A 251 1.44 -16.40 4.26
C CYS A 251 2.27 -17.38 5.09
N ARG A 252 3.13 -16.88 6.00
CA ARG A 252 4.05 -17.69 6.80
C ARG A 252 3.47 -18.09 8.15
N ASP A 253 2.37 -17.47 8.59
CA ASP A 253 1.64 -17.83 9.80
C ASP A 253 0.18 -17.41 9.68
N ILE A 254 -0.65 -18.30 9.14
CA ILE A 254 -2.09 -18.09 8.98
C ILE A 254 -2.79 -18.47 10.29
N ASN A 255 -3.64 -17.58 10.78
CA ASN A 255 -4.48 -17.84 11.96
C ASN A 255 -5.38 -19.07 11.73
N SER A 256 -5.69 -19.79 12.81
CA SER A 256 -6.67 -20.88 12.79
C SER A 256 -8.10 -20.36 12.56
N GLY A 257 -8.94 -21.13 11.87
CA GLY A 257 -10.34 -20.80 11.62
C GLY A 257 -10.57 -19.88 10.41
N VAL A 258 -9.53 -19.60 9.63
CA VAL A 258 -9.64 -18.79 8.40
C VAL A 258 -10.13 -19.68 7.27
N ASN A 259 -11.23 -19.28 6.62
CA ASN A 259 -11.80 -20.01 5.50
C ASN A 259 -11.35 -19.38 4.17
N VAL A 260 -10.29 -19.93 3.57
CA VAL A 260 -9.68 -19.40 2.34
C VAL A 260 -10.34 -20.00 1.11
N CYS A 261 -10.56 -19.20 0.07
CA CYS A 261 -10.97 -19.68 -1.24
C CYS A 261 -9.79 -20.37 -1.94
N LEU A 262 -10.01 -21.57 -2.46
CA LEU A 262 -9.01 -22.28 -3.23
C LEU A 262 -9.04 -21.83 -4.70
N PRO A 263 -7.92 -21.37 -5.28
CA PRO A 263 -7.85 -21.08 -6.70
C PRO A 263 -7.94 -22.37 -7.53
N LEU A 264 -7.97 -22.23 -8.85
CA LEU A 264 -7.97 -23.36 -9.76
C LEU A 264 -6.70 -24.21 -9.59
N THR A 265 -6.86 -25.53 -9.61
CA THR A 265 -5.75 -26.47 -9.45
C THR A 265 -4.85 -26.51 -10.68
N CYS A 266 -3.59 -26.85 -10.49
CA CYS A 266 -2.58 -27.02 -11.53
C CYS A 266 -1.62 -28.14 -11.13
N GLN A 267 -0.83 -28.67 -12.07
CA GLN A 267 0.36 -29.42 -11.69
C GLN A 267 1.33 -28.45 -11.01
N THR A 268 1.79 -28.80 -9.81
CA THR A 268 2.65 -27.94 -9.01
C THR A 268 4.11 -28.39 -9.07
N TYR A 269 5.02 -27.41 -8.94
CA TYR A 269 6.43 -27.63 -8.78
C TYR A 269 6.93 -26.89 -7.53
N TYR A 270 7.79 -27.54 -6.76
CA TYR A 270 8.40 -26.94 -5.57
C TYR A 270 9.74 -26.29 -5.92
N VAL A 271 9.81 -24.96 -5.90
CA VAL A 271 10.99 -24.16 -6.25
C VAL A 271 12.14 -24.40 -5.28
N ARG A 272 13.27 -24.93 -5.79
CA ARG A 272 14.49 -25.23 -5.02
C ARG A 272 15.38 -23.98 -4.87
N PRO A 273 16.31 -23.96 -3.90
CA PRO A 273 17.14 -22.78 -3.56
C PRO A 273 18.03 -22.18 -4.66
N SER A 274 18.19 -22.84 -5.82
CA SER A 274 18.98 -22.33 -6.94
C SER A 274 18.22 -22.36 -8.27
N ASP A 275 16.93 -22.69 -8.22
CA ASP A 275 16.13 -22.76 -9.43
C ASP A 275 15.95 -21.38 -10.04
N THR A 276 16.01 -21.35 -11.36
CA THR A 276 15.56 -20.25 -12.21
C THR A 276 14.37 -20.73 -13.03
N CYS A 277 13.62 -19.83 -13.64
CA CYS A 277 12.56 -20.23 -14.58
C CYS A 277 13.13 -21.14 -15.68
N VAL A 278 14.31 -20.81 -16.20
CA VAL A 278 14.97 -21.58 -17.26
C VAL A 278 15.35 -22.99 -16.81
N SER A 279 15.89 -23.14 -15.58
CA SER A 279 16.27 -24.46 -15.07
C SER A 279 15.04 -25.34 -14.82
N ILE A 280 13.95 -24.76 -14.33
CA ILE A 280 12.68 -25.48 -14.13
C ILE A 280 12.09 -25.89 -15.47
N GLU A 281 12.01 -24.96 -16.43
CA GLU A 281 11.45 -25.22 -17.76
C GLU A 281 12.24 -26.32 -18.47
N THR A 282 13.56 -26.25 -18.43
CA THR A 282 14.43 -27.28 -19.01
C THR A 282 14.24 -28.64 -18.35
N ALA A 283 14.18 -28.68 -17.02
CA ALA A 283 14.02 -29.93 -16.28
C ALA A 283 12.65 -30.60 -16.47
N LEU A 284 11.64 -29.82 -16.82
CA LEU A 284 10.27 -30.27 -17.02
C LEU A 284 9.86 -30.34 -18.50
N GLU A 285 10.80 -30.12 -19.42
CA GLU A 285 10.56 -30.07 -20.86
C GLU A 285 9.44 -29.08 -21.26
N LEU A 286 9.35 -27.97 -20.54
CA LEU A 286 8.42 -26.87 -20.82
C LEU A 286 9.03 -25.93 -21.84
N GLU A 287 8.17 -25.27 -22.61
CA GLU A 287 8.62 -24.20 -23.49
C GLU A 287 9.12 -23.00 -22.68
N PHE A 288 10.14 -22.31 -23.20
CA PHE A 288 10.69 -21.13 -22.57
C PHE A 288 9.60 -20.09 -22.28
N GLY A 289 9.54 -19.61 -21.03
CA GLY A 289 8.56 -18.67 -20.53
C GLY A 289 7.25 -19.29 -20.01
N GLN A 290 7.03 -20.60 -20.13
CA GLN A 290 5.81 -21.23 -19.62
C GLN A 290 5.67 -21.13 -18.10
N VAL A 291 6.76 -21.19 -17.35
CA VAL A 291 6.69 -21.01 -15.89
C VAL A 291 6.14 -19.63 -15.55
N ARG A 292 6.55 -18.57 -16.27
CA ARG A 292 6.00 -17.22 -16.12
C ARG A 292 4.55 -17.16 -16.58
N ASN A 293 4.21 -17.82 -17.69
CA ASN A 293 2.84 -17.83 -18.21
C ASN A 293 1.84 -18.35 -17.18
N PHE A 294 2.20 -19.41 -16.45
CA PHE A 294 1.35 -19.99 -15.41
C PHE A 294 1.42 -19.25 -14.06
N ASN A 295 2.38 -18.33 -13.90
CA ASN A 295 2.63 -17.59 -12.67
C ASN A 295 2.97 -16.13 -13.00
N GLN A 296 1.96 -15.35 -13.40
CA GLN A 296 2.10 -13.98 -13.92
C GLN A 296 2.74 -12.96 -12.95
N TRP A 297 2.90 -13.32 -11.67
CA TRP A 297 3.61 -12.52 -10.69
C TRP A 297 5.13 -12.61 -10.83
N ILE A 298 5.65 -13.58 -11.59
CA ILE A 298 7.08 -13.70 -11.88
C ILE A 298 7.45 -12.63 -12.90
N ASN A 299 8.49 -11.85 -12.59
CA ASN A 299 9.04 -10.84 -13.48
C ASN A 299 9.49 -11.47 -14.80
N PHE A 300 9.53 -10.64 -15.84
CA PHE A 300 9.98 -11.10 -17.15
C PHE A 300 11.36 -11.76 -17.10
N ASP A 301 12.32 -11.20 -16.35
CA ASP A 301 13.67 -11.76 -16.18
C ASP A 301 13.76 -12.86 -15.10
N CYS A 302 12.64 -13.26 -14.51
CA CYS A 302 12.55 -14.23 -13.42
C CYS A 302 13.33 -13.82 -12.14
N SER A 303 13.71 -12.55 -12.01
CA SER A 303 14.54 -12.04 -10.91
C SER A 303 13.91 -12.19 -9.52
N ASN A 304 12.58 -12.20 -9.45
CA ASN A 304 11.85 -12.23 -8.20
C ASN A 304 11.44 -13.65 -7.75
N LEU A 305 11.73 -14.71 -8.51
CA LEU A 305 11.25 -16.07 -8.22
C LEU A 305 11.59 -16.51 -6.79
N GLN A 306 12.85 -16.40 -6.39
CA GLN A 306 13.30 -16.86 -5.08
C GLN A 306 12.77 -15.96 -3.94
N VAL A 307 12.89 -14.64 -4.09
CA VAL A 307 12.49 -13.67 -3.06
C VAL A 307 10.98 -13.73 -2.82
N ALA A 308 10.18 -13.82 -3.88
CA ALA A 308 8.73 -13.92 -3.75
C ALA A 308 8.31 -15.27 -3.13
N ALA A 309 9.00 -16.35 -3.48
CA ALA A 309 8.70 -17.68 -2.93
C ALA A 309 8.99 -17.80 -1.42
N GLU A 310 9.87 -16.96 -0.85
CA GLU A 310 10.09 -16.91 0.60
C GLU A 310 8.87 -16.37 1.37
N PHE A 311 8.10 -15.47 0.76
CA PHE A 311 6.90 -14.92 1.38
C PHE A 311 5.66 -15.73 1.02
N TRP A 312 5.42 -15.97 -0.27
CA TRP A 312 4.20 -16.65 -0.73
C TRP A 312 4.23 -18.16 -0.56
N GLY A 313 5.41 -18.77 -0.53
CA GLY A 313 5.59 -20.22 -0.67
C GLY A 313 6.23 -20.59 -2.01
N ARG A 314 6.80 -21.80 -2.04
CA ARG A 314 7.60 -22.38 -3.12
C ARG A 314 6.80 -23.25 -4.09
N SER A 315 5.57 -23.62 -3.78
CA SER A 315 4.70 -24.34 -4.72
C SER A 315 4.14 -23.39 -5.78
N ILE A 316 4.60 -23.57 -7.03
CA ILE A 316 4.18 -22.80 -8.21
C ILE A 316 3.46 -23.69 -9.22
N CYS A 317 2.69 -23.10 -10.14
CA CYS A 317 2.07 -23.87 -11.23
C CYS A 317 3.06 -24.13 -12.36
N VAL A 318 3.10 -25.35 -12.88
CA VAL A 318 3.85 -25.74 -14.10
C VAL A 318 2.93 -26.27 -15.21
N SER A 319 1.64 -26.08 -15.03
CA SER A 319 0.61 -26.28 -16.05
C SER A 319 -0.43 -25.16 -15.97
N PRO A 320 -1.30 -25.00 -17.00
CA PRO A 320 -2.43 -24.08 -16.92
C PRO A 320 -3.31 -24.36 -15.71
N GLN A 321 -3.73 -23.29 -15.02
CA GLN A 321 -4.68 -23.39 -13.91
C GLN A 321 -6.06 -23.76 -14.45
N GLY A 322 -6.66 -24.83 -13.92
CA GLY A 322 -7.91 -25.39 -14.42
C GLY A 322 -7.76 -26.34 -15.61
N GLY A 323 -6.52 -26.63 -16.02
CA GLY A 323 -6.22 -27.54 -17.13
C GLY A 323 -6.27 -26.88 -18.51
N THR A 324 -6.17 -27.69 -19.56
CA THR A 324 -6.22 -27.21 -20.95
C THR A 324 -7.67 -27.05 -21.39
N PHE A 325 -8.00 -25.87 -21.92
CA PHE A 325 -9.31 -25.64 -22.54
C PHE A 325 -9.44 -26.49 -23.81
N THR A 326 -10.38 -27.44 -23.81
CA THR A 326 -10.64 -28.35 -24.96
C THR A 326 -11.78 -27.86 -25.85
N GLY A 327 -12.31 -26.66 -25.60
CA GLY A 327 -13.38 -26.11 -26.42
C GLY A 327 -12.86 -25.62 -27.77
N THR A 328 -13.65 -25.82 -28.82
CA THR A 328 -13.45 -25.16 -30.11
C THR A 328 -13.82 -23.69 -29.97
N VAL A 329 -12.85 -22.83 -29.67
CA VAL A 329 -13.02 -21.39 -29.83
C VAL A 329 -13.15 -21.14 -31.34
N PRO A 330 -14.22 -20.47 -31.82
CA PRO A 330 -14.26 -19.98 -33.19
C PRO A 330 -12.97 -19.20 -33.43
N ALA A 331 -12.26 -19.47 -34.53
CA ALA A 331 -11.02 -18.78 -34.84
C ALA A 331 -11.24 -17.27 -34.63
N PRO A 332 -10.45 -16.62 -33.76
CA PRO A 332 -10.51 -15.18 -33.62
C PRO A 332 -10.43 -14.56 -35.02
N ALA A 333 -11.31 -13.62 -35.33
CA ALA A 333 -11.19 -12.86 -36.57
C ALA A 333 -9.74 -12.36 -36.66
N PRO A 334 -9.02 -12.60 -37.77
CA PRO A 334 -7.60 -12.30 -37.84
C PRO A 334 -7.40 -10.80 -37.64
N THR A 335 -6.99 -10.40 -36.44
CA THR A 335 -6.35 -9.12 -36.22
C THR A 335 -4.90 -9.30 -36.62
N THR A 336 -4.45 -8.52 -37.60
CA THR A 336 -3.10 -8.53 -38.17
C THR A 336 -2.00 -8.06 -37.22
N ALA A 337 -2.24 -8.03 -35.91
CA ALA A 337 -1.25 -7.68 -34.91
C ALA A 337 -0.63 -8.97 -34.34
N PRO A 338 0.70 -9.19 -34.47
CA PRO A 338 1.33 -10.29 -33.77
C PRO A 338 1.30 -10.00 -32.26
N LEU A 339 0.53 -10.80 -31.51
CA LEU A 339 0.68 -10.95 -30.07
C LEU A 339 1.98 -11.75 -29.82
N GLY A 340 3.10 -11.05 -29.88
CA GLY A 340 4.39 -11.53 -29.39
C GLY A 340 4.82 -10.66 -28.22
N ASP A 341 5.49 -11.25 -27.23
CA ASP A 341 6.13 -10.55 -26.10
C ASP A 341 7.36 -9.70 -26.52
N GLY A 342 7.51 -9.40 -27.82
CA GLY A 342 8.66 -8.73 -28.42
C GLY A 342 9.85 -9.64 -28.70
N TYR A 343 9.78 -10.95 -28.45
CA TYR A 343 10.88 -11.90 -28.68
C TYR A 343 10.61 -12.88 -29.82
N THR A 344 11.67 -13.55 -30.24
CA THR A 344 11.65 -14.66 -31.19
C THR A 344 12.36 -15.89 -30.61
N ARG A 345 12.13 -17.07 -31.19
CA ARG A 345 12.80 -18.30 -30.74
C ARG A 345 14.16 -18.50 -31.39
N ASN A 346 14.27 -18.22 -32.69
CA ASN A 346 15.47 -18.50 -33.49
C ASN A 346 15.98 -17.21 -34.13
N ALA A 347 17.31 -17.06 -34.20
CA ALA A 347 17.92 -15.97 -34.94
C ALA A 347 17.77 -16.22 -36.44
N VAL A 348 17.60 -15.15 -37.20
CA VAL A 348 17.60 -15.15 -38.66
C VAL A 348 18.60 -14.13 -39.15
N GLU A 349 19.23 -14.39 -40.29
CA GLU A 349 20.18 -13.46 -40.89
C GLU A 349 19.50 -12.10 -41.18
N PRO A 350 20.22 -10.97 -41.01
CA PRO A 350 19.69 -9.66 -41.37
C PRO A 350 19.37 -9.58 -42.87
N PRO A 351 18.47 -8.66 -43.28
CA PRO A 351 18.11 -8.48 -44.67
C PRO A 351 19.34 -8.30 -45.57
N ALA A 352 19.44 -9.11 -46.61
CA ALA A 352 20.56 -9.05 -47.55
C ALA A 352 20.71 -7.65 -48.15
N LYS A 353 21.96 -7.18 -48.26
CA LYS A 353 22.33 -5.84 -48.78
C LYS A 353 21.91 -4.65 -47.91
N LYS A 354 21.50 -4.87 -46.66
CA LYS A 354 21.27 -3.79 -45.68
C LYS A 354 22.37 -3.79 -44.62
N THR A 355 22.72 -2.61 -44.13
CA THR A 355 23.75 -2.48 -43.09
C THR A 355 23.08 -2.59 -41.72
N VAL A 356 23.49 -3.56 -40.91
CA VAL A 356 23.04 -3.67 -39.52
C VAL A 356 23.52 -2.44 -38.75
N ALA A 357 22.62 -1.81 -37.98
CA ALA A 357 22.97 -0.65 -37.19
C ALA A 357 24.02 -0.99 -36.12
N SER A 358 24.87 -0.01 -35.79
CA SER A 358 26.02 -0.25 -34.93
C SER A 358 25.61 -0.76 -33.55
N GLY A 359 26.16 -1.90 -33.14
CA GLY A 359 25.89 -2.50 -31.84
C GLY A 359 24.57 -3.28 -31.75
N THR A 360 23.75 -3.29 -32.79
CA THR A 360 22.53 -4.11 -32.83
C THR A 360 22.87 -5.59 -32.66
N THR A 361 22.10 -6.31 -31.83
CA THR A 361 22.33 -7.74 -31.60
C THR A 361 22.14 -8.56 -32.88
N MET A 362 23.04 -9.52 -33.11
CA MET A 362 22.91 -10.51 -34.20
C MET A 362 22.04 -11.70 -33.80
N ASN A 363 21.78 -11.88 -32.50
CA ASN A 363 20.85 -12.89 -31.99
C ASN A 363 19.41 -12.40 -32.15
N CYS A 364 19.03 -12.07 -33.39
CA CYS A 364 17.76 -11.45 -33.74
C CYS A 364 16.96 -12.31 -34.71
N GLY A 365 15.71 -12.62 -34.37
CA GLY A 365 14.81 -13.39 -35.25
C GLY A 365 13.88 -12.53 -36.09
N LYS A 366 13.87 -11.21 -35.90
CA LYS A 366 13.04 -10.28 -36.68
C LYS A 366 13.72 -8.93 -36.85
N TRP A 367 13.86 -8.49 -38.08
CA TRP A 367 14.57 -7.27 -38.46
C TRP A 367 13.62 -6.23 -39.05
N HIS A 368 13.87 -4.96 -38.75
CA HIS A 368 13.19 -3.83 -39.35
C HIS A 368 14.21 -2.95 -40.07
N VAL A 369 13.93 -2.60 -41.33
CA VAL A 369 14.79 -1.71 -42.13
C VAL A 369 14.20 -0.32 -42.06
N VAL A 370 14.97 0.62 -41.51
CA VAL A 370 14.51 2.00 -41.28
C VAL A 370 14.17 2.68 -42.59
N ALA A 371 12.91 3.09 -42.72
CA ALA A 371 12.40 3.91 -43.81
C ALA A 371 12.46 5.41 -43.46
N SER A 372 12.40 6.24 -44.51
CA SER A 372 12.32 7.69 -44.33
C SER A 372 10.99 8.07 -43.69
N GLY A 373 11.04 8.78 -42.56
CA GLY A 373 9.85 9.19 -41.81
C GLY A 373 9.45 8.25 -40.68
N ASP A 374 10.20 7.15 -40.47
CA ASP A 374 9.99 6.29 -39.31
C ASP A 374 10.20 7.04 -38.00
N THR A 375 9.46 6.61 -36.99
CA THR A 375 9.67 7.01 -35.60
C THR A 375 9.85 5.76 -34.75
N CYS A 376 10.68 5.84 -33.70
CA CYS A 376 10.89 4.68 -32.83
C CYS A 376 9.57 4.14 -32.26
N SER A 377 8.64 5.02 -31.91
CA SER A 377 7.30 4.65 -31.43
C SER A 377 6.50 3.89 -32.48
N ALA A 378 6.51 4.33 -33.74
CA ALA A 378 5.79 3.65 -34.81
C ALA A 378 6.37 2.24 -35.07
N ILE A 379 7.70 2.12 -35.09
CA ILE A 379 8.38 0.82 -35.23
C ILE A 379 8.02 -0.11 -34.06
N CYS A 380 8.09 0.37 -32.81
CA CYS A 380 7.75 -0.45 -31.64
C CYS A 380 6.32 -0.99 -31.72
N ILE A 381 5.35 -0.13 -32.07
CA ILE A 381 3.94 -0.50 -32.21
C ILE A 381 3.73 -1.49 -33.36
N GLN A 382 4.30 -1.19 -34.53
CA GLN A 382 4.14 -2.03 -35.72
C GLN A 382 4.74 -3.42 -35.52
N GLU A 383 5.89 -3.49 -34.85
CA GLU A 383 6.65 -4.73 -34.74
C GLU A 383 6.31 -5.53 -33.48
N GLY A 384 5.59 -4.94 -32.53
CA GLY A 384 5.18 -5.58 -31.28
C GLY A 384 6.31 -5.71 -30.26
N ILE A 385 7.24 -4.74 -30.22
CA ILE A 385 8.40 -4.74 -29.32
C ILE A 385 8.29 -3.59 -28.30
N GLU A 386 8.55 -3.88 -27.03
CA GLU A 386 8.58 -2.86 -25.99
C GLU A 386 9.72 -1.85 -26.25
N ALA A 387 9.45 -0.56 -26.07
CA ALA A 387 10.42 0.50 -26.34
C ALA A 387 11.72 0.35 -25.52
N GLY A 388 11.64 -0.21 -24.31
CA GLY A 388 12.81 -0.54 -23.50
C GLY A 388 13.69 -1.62 -24.16
N LEU A 389 13.08 -2.75 -24.51
CA LEU A 389 13.76 -3.85 -25.20
C LEU A 389 14.34 -3.40 -26.56
N PHE A 390 13.57 -2.65 -27.34
CA PHE A 390 14.00 -2.14 -28.65
C PHE A 390 15.29 -1.31 -28.55
N ARG A 391 15.43 -0.46 -27.52
CA ARG A 391 16.67 0.30 -27.30
C ARG A 391 17.81 -0.56 -26.77
N LEU A 392 17.51 -1.53 -25.90
CA LEU A 392 18.54 -2.44 -25.36
C LEU A 392 19.22 -3.27 -26.45
N VAL A 393 18.44 -3.78 -27.40
CA VAL A 393 18.96 -4.63 -28.49
C VAL A 393 19.47 -3.85 -29.69
N ASN A 394 19.32 -2.52 -29.69
CA ASN A 394 19.86 -1.58 -30.68
C ASN A 394 20.58 -0.40 -30.00
N PRO A 395 21.77 -0.60 -29.41
CA PRO A 395 22.52 0.41 -28.65
C PRO A 395 22.87 1.70 -29.40
N SER A 396 22.83 1.71 -30.74
CA SER A 396 22.99 2.95 -31.51
C SER A 396 21.84 3.95 -31.33
N LEU A 397 20.70 3.53 -30.77
CA LEU A 397 19.56 4.39 -30.54
C LEU A 397 19.70 5.15 -29.22
N SER A 398 19.61 6.48 -29.27
CA SER A 398 19.62 7.32 -28.07
C SER A 398 18.42 7.01 -27.16
N THR A 399 18.69 6.98 -25.85
CA THR A 399 17.65 6.92 -24.81
C THR A 399 16.81 8.19 -24.74
N GLU A 400 17.38 9.34 -25.10
CA GLU A 400 16.76 10.67 -24.99
C GLU A 400 16.13 11.11 -26.32
N ALA A 401 16.72 10.72 -27.45
CA ALA A 401 16.31 11.14 -28.79
C ALA A 401 16.31 9.97 -29.79
N CYS A 402 15.56 8.91 -29.46
CA CYS A 402 15.54 7.66 -30.25
C CYS A 402 15.25 7.89 -31.74
N THR A 403 14.17 8.62 -32.08
CA THR A 403 13.79 8.88 -33.47
C THR A 403 14.87 9.63 -34.24
N ALA A 404 15.58 10.57 -33.60
CA ALA A 404 16.67 11.30 -34.23
C ALA A 404 17.92 10.43 -34.46
N SER A 405 18.01 9.27 -33.81
CA SER A 405 19.12 8.31 -33.95
C SER A 405 18.89 7.29 -35.07
N LEU A 406 17.69 7.27 -35.67
CA LEU A 406 17.36 6.37 -36.76
C LEU A 406 18.18 6.74 -38.01
N LYS A 407 18.91 5.75 -38.55
CA LYS A 407 19.64 5.89 -39.81
C LYS A 407 18.84 5.22 -40.91
N PRO A 408 18.34 5.98 -41.91
CA PRO A 408 17.65 5.38 -43.06
C PRO A 408 18.50 4.28 -43.69
N ASP A 409 17.82 3.22 -44.14
CA ASP A 409 18.41 2.03 -44.78
C ASP A 409 19.26 1.13 -43.88
N SER A 410 19.30 1.40 -42.57
CA SER A 410 19.90 0.49 -41.59
C SER A 410 18.90 -0.54 -41.07
N ALA A 411 19.39 -1.75 -40.76
CA ALA A 411 18.60 -2.81 -40.15
C ALA A 411 18.73 -2.78 -38.62
N LEU A 412 17.60 -2.72 -37.93
CA LEU A 412 17.47 -2.79 -36.48
C LEU A 412 16.80 -4.11 -36.08
N CYS A 413 17.17 -4.63 -34.91
CA CYS A 413 16.51 -5.80 -34.34
C CYS A 413 15.18 -5.40 -33.69
N VAL A 414 14.08 -6.01 -34.12
CA VAL A 414 12.73 -5.77 -33.58
C VAL A 414 12.07 -7.04 -33.03
N GLY A 415 12.86 -8.11 -32.92
CA GLY A 415 12.47 -9.37 -32.29
C GLY A 415 13.71 -10.16 -31.89
N PRO A 416 14.43 -9.76 -30.83
CA PRO A 416 15.58 -10.50 -30.33
C PRO A 416 15.18 -11.93 -29.93
N THR A 417 16.11 -12.87 -30.04
CA THR A 417 15.89 -14.22 -29.50
C THR A 417 15.84 -14.18 -27.97
N TYR A 418 15.18 -15.14 -27.32
CA TYR A 418 15.21 -15.22 -25.84
C TYR A 418 16.61 -15.32 -25.24
N SER A 419 17.59 -15.79 -26.02
CA SER A 419 19.00 -15.90 -25.65
C SER A 419 19.86 -14.72 -26.12
N TRP A 420 19.28 -13.58 -26.53
CA TRP A 420 20.03 -12.51 -27.18
C TRP A 420 21.18 -11.93 -26.35
N ASN A 421 21.05 -11.97 -25.03
CA ASN A 421 22.02 -11.45 -24.05
C ASN A 421 22.85 -12.56 -23.38
N LEU A 422 22.79 -13.81 -23.87
CA LEU A 422 23.63 -14.88 -23.36
C LEU A 422 24.96 -14.87 -24.12
N THR A 423 26.07 -14.75 -23.40
CA THR A 423 27.42 -14.95 -23.91
C THR A 423 27.69 -16.45 -24.04
N VAL A 424 27.58 -16.99 -25.24
CA VAL A 424 28.01 -18.38 -25.52
C VAL A 424 29.54 -18.38 -25.71
N PRO A 425 30.31 -19.20 -24.97
CA PRO A 425 31.72 -19.40 -25.27
C PRO A 425 31.87 -19.96 -26.69
N ALA A 426 32.74 -19.36 -27.52
CA ALA A 426 32.91 -19.75 -28.91
C ALA A 426 33.19 -21.25 -29.04
N THR A 427 32.20 -22.01 -29.53
CA THR A 427 32.38 -23.42 -29.86
C THR A 427 33.30 -23.51 -31.06
N THR A 428 34.41 -24.22 -30.87
CA THR A 428 35.41 -24.53 -31.89
C THR A 428 34.73 -25.11 -33.12
N THR A 429 35.00 -24.51 -34.28
CA THR A 429 34.62 -25.01 -35.59
C THR A 429 35.16 -26.43 -35.78
N MET A 430 34.30 -27.44 -35.67
CA MET A 430 34.60 -28.74 -36.27
C MET A 430 34.37 -28.64 -37.77
N SER A 431 35.47 -28.58 -38.50
CA SER A 431 35.55 -28.87 -39.93
C SER A 431 35.02 -30.29 -40.16
N LEU A 432 33.94 -30.40 -40.94
CA LEU A 432 33.52 -31.65 -41.57
C LEU A 432 34.49 -31.92 -42.72
N ASP A 433 35.49 -32.75 -42.46
CA ASP A 433 36.29 -33.34 -43.53
C ASP A 433 35.50 -34.52 -44.12
N SER A 434 35.33 -34.49 -45.44
CA SER A 434 34.56 -35.49 -46.18
C SER A 434 35.45 -36.69 -46.47
N GLY A 435 35.38 -37.72 -45.61
CA GLY A 435 36.07 -38.99 -45.79
C GLY A 435 35.10 -40.12 -46.17
N VAL A 436 35.07 -40.45 -47.46
CA VAL A 436 34.44 -41.64 -48.06
C VAL A 436 35.06 -42.91 -47.48
N PHE A 437 34.24 -43.90 -47.09
CA PHE A 437 34.62 -45.31 -47.20
C PHE A 437 33.40 -46.18 -47.53
N LEU A 438 33.63 -47.06 -48.51
CA LEU A 438 32.83 -48.20 -48.96
C LEU A 438 32.54 -49.20 -47.83
#